data_AF-A0A2E1RBP5-F1
#
_entry.id   AF-A0A2E1RBP5-F1
#
_cell.length_a   1.000
_cell.length_b   1.000
_cell.length_c   1.000
_cell.angle_alpha   90.00
_cell.angle_beta   90.00
_cell.angle_gamma   90.00
#
_symmetry.space_group_name_H-M   'P 1'
#
loop_
_entity.id
_entity.type
_entity.pdbx_description
1 polymer ?
#
loop_
_entity_poly.entity_id
_entity_poly.type
_entity_poly.pdbx_seq_one_letter_code
_entity_poly.pdbx_strand_id
1 'polypeptide(L)'
;MPYKIMMSVAAAVPLIFAVAFLVVPHFFILESYPNAEGLALEIGITQRYVMAGMLFMVLCIAFQSRNVEKVDDQKAILLGVSIGTAVMCAVIILLEGPGRGLPLLVPPVIATGALAILSFWSRSKLS
;
A
#
# COMPACT_ATOMS: atom_id res chain seq x y z
N MET A 1 -15.73 -2.55 11.38
CA MET A 1 -14.72 -3.56 11.79
C MET A 1 -14.08 -3.08 13.08
N PRO A 2 -13.72 -3.93 14.05
CA PRO A 2 -12.98 -3.49 15.23
C PRO A 2 -11.62 -2.87 14.84
N TYR A 3 -11.22 -1.78 15.52
CA TYR A 3 -9.98 -1.04 15.22
C TYR A 3 -8.75 -1.95 15.10
N LYS A 4 -8.54 -2.82 16.08
CA LYS A 4 -7.41 -3.75 16.12
C LYS A 4 -7.34 -4.67 14.91
N ILE A 5 -8.50 -5.13 14.43
CA ILE A 5 -8.57 -5.98 13.23
C ILE A 5 -8.28 -5.14 11.99
N MET A 6 -8.86 -3.93 11.88
CA MET A 6 -8.61 -3.03 10.76
C MET A 6 -7.12 -2.68 10.63
N MET A 7 -6.45 -2.38 11.74
CA MET A 7 -5.01 -2.11 11.75
C MET A 7 -4.17 -3.35 11.41
N SER A 8 -4.62 -4.55 11.80
CA SER A 8 -3.96 -5.79 11.42
C SER A 8 -4.07 -6.04 9.91
N VAL A 9 -5.22 -5.73 9.29
CA VAL A 9 -5.39 -5.78 7.84
C VAL A 9 -4.54 -4.71 7.16
N ALA A 10 -4.52 -3.48 7.68
CA ALA A 10 -3.69 -2.39 7.18
C ALA A 10 -2.18 -2.69 7.26
N ALA A 11 -1.75 -3.57 8.18
CA ALA A 11 -0.38 -4.07 8.26
C ALA A 11 -0.13 -5.29 7.34
N ALA A 12 -1.10 -6.17 7.17
CA ALA A 12 -0.96 -7.37 6.34
C ALA A 12 -0.82 -7.04 4.84
N VAL A 13 -1.53 -6.02 4.35
CA VAL A 13 -1.45 -5.61 2.93
C VAL A 13 -0.03 -5.17 2.53
N PRO A 14 0.62 -4.19 3.19
CA PRO A 14 1.99 -3.81 2.87
C PRO A 14 2.98 -4.97 3.09
N LEU A 15 2.73 -5.89 4.04
CA LEU A 15 3.55 -7.09 4.19
C LEU A 15 3.55 -7.96 2.92
N ILE A 16 2.36 -8.25 2.37
CA ILE A 16 2.21 -9.07 1.16
C ILE A 16 2.97 -8.43 -0.01
N PHE A 17 2.82 -7.12 -0.23
CA PHE A 17 3.51 -6.42 -1.31
C PHE A 17 5.01 -6.30 -1.06
N ALA A 18 5.46 -6.08 0.19
CA ALA A 18 6.88 -6.07 0.53
C ALA A 18 7.53 -7.42 0.19
N VAL A 19 6.90 -8.53 0.58
CA VAL A 19 7.39 -9.87 0.24
C VAL A 19 7.38 -10.08 -1.27
N ALA A 20 6.31 -9.70 -1.97
CA ALA A 20 6.24 -9.85 -3.42
C ALA A 20 7.35 -9.06 -4.15
N PHE A 21 7.63 -7.84 -3.71
CA PHE A 21 8.71 -7.02 -4.27
C PHE A 21 10.11 -7.53 -3.91
N LEU A 22 10.28 -8.25 -2.80
CA LEU A 22 11.55 -8.90 -2.46
C LEU A 22 11.78 -10.18 -3.26
N VAL A 23 10.74 -10.98 -3.48
CA VAL A 23 10.89 -12.33 -4.06
C VAL A 23 10.82 -12.30 -5.59
N VAL A 24 9.95 -11.48 -6.18
CA VAL A 24 9.71 -11.44 -7.64
C VAL A 24 9.66 -10.01 -8.19
N PRO A 25 10.66 -9.14 -7.93
CA PRO A 25 10.64 -7.74 -8.40
C PRO A 25 10.61 -7.63 -9.93
N HIS A 26 11.28 -8.56 -10.63
CA HIS A 26 11.39 -8.55 -12.08
C HIS A 26 10.01 -8.67 -12.77
N PHE A 27 9.13 -9.50 -12.22
CA PHE A 27 7.76 -9.67 -12.71
C PHE A 27 6.99 -8.34 -12.70
N PHE A 28 7.06 -7.59 -11.58
CA PHE A 28 6.37 -6.30 -11.48
C PHE A 28 6.92 -5.24 -12.42
N ILE A 29 8.22 -5.25 -12.70
CA ILE A 29 8.81 -4.27 -13.62
C ILE A 29 8.42 -4.57 -15.06
N LEU A 30 8.49 -5.83 -15.50
CA LEU A 30 8.12 -6.17 -16.87
C LEU A 30 6.61 -6.06 -17.13
N GLU A 31 5.76 -6.31 -16.13
CA GLU A 31 4.31 -6.05 -16.26
C GLU A 31 4.01 -4.55 -16.40
N SER A 32 4.71 -3.68 -15.67
CA SER A 32 4.52 -2.24 -15.77
C SER A 32 5.22 -1.62 -16.99
N TYR A 33 6.38 -2.18 -17.36
CA TYR A 33 7.29 -1.66 -18.38
C TYR A 33 7.86 -2.83 -19.21
N PRO A 34 7.08 -3.39 -20.16
CA PRO A 34 7.44 -4.62 -20.87
C PRO A 34 8.71 -4.49 -21.75
N ASN A 35 9.07 -3.26 -22.13
CA ASN A 35 10.26 -2.99 -22.93
C ASN A 35 11.48 -2.59 -22.09
N ALA A 36 11.43 -2.72 -20.76
CA ALA A 36 12.56 -2.36 -19.89
C ALA A 36 13.67 -3.40 -20.00
N GLU A 37 14.86 -2.97 -20.40
CA GLU A 37 16.05 -3.81 -20.54
C GLU A 37 17.32 -3.13 -20.02
N GLY A 38 18.38 -3.92 -19.85
CA GLY A 38 19.68 -3.44 -19.36
C GLY A 38 19.57 -2.62 -18.07
N LEU A 39 20.20 -1.44 -18.06
CA LEU A 39 20.23 -0.56 -16.89
C LEU A 39 18.83 -0.12 -16.42
N ALA A 40 17.87 0.07 -17.33
CA ALA A 40 16.51 0.50 -16.96
C ALA A 40 15.80 -0.58 -16.12
N LEU A 41 16.00 -1.85 -16.48
CA LEU A 41 15.47 -2.98 -15.75
C LEU A 41 16.10 -3.13 -14.37
N GLU A 42 17.44 -3.00 -14.29
CA GLU A 42 18.17 -3.08 -13.01
C GLU A 42 17.77 -1.97 -12.03
N ILE A 43 17.60 -0.74 -12.54
CA ILE A 43 17.09 0.39 -11.74
C ILE A 43 15.68 0.08 -11.24
N GLY A 44 14.79 -0.42 -12.11
CA GLY A 44 13.43 -0.80 -11.72
C GLY A 44 13.42 -1.86 -10.61
N ILE A 45 14.23 -2.91 -10.74
CA ILE A 45 14.36 -3.97 -9.73
C ILE A 45 14.87 -3.41 -8.41
N THR A 46 15.93 -2.59 -8.45
CA THR A 46 16.52 -1.95 -7.26
C THR A 46 15.49 -1.08 -6.55
N GLN A 47 14.70 -0.31 -7.31
CA GLN A 47 13.65 0.54 -6.77
C GLN A 47 12.54 -0.31 -6.09
N ARG A 48 12.20 -1.49 -6.62
CA ARG A 48 11.25 -2.41 -5.95
C ARG A 48 11.77 -2.91 -4.60
N TYR A 49 13.08 -3.18 -4.47
CA TYR A 49 13.67 -3.52 -3.18
C TYR A 49 13.58 -2.37 -2.17
N VAL A 50 13.85 -1.14 -2.61
CA VAL A 50 13.69 0.06 -1.76
C VAL A 50 12.23 0.23 -1.34
N MET A 51 11.27 0.05 -2.27
CA MET A 51 9.85 0.08 -1.96
C MET A 51 9.46 -1.01 -0.96
N ALA A 52 10.02 -2.21 -1.05
CA ALA A 52 9.76 -3.27 -0.09
C ALA A 52 10.22 -2.87 1.33
N GLY A 53 11.39 -2.25 1.45
CA GLY A 53 11.86 -1.70 2.73
C GLY A 53 10.92 -0.62 3.28
N MET A 54 10.43 0.29 2.44
CA MET A 54 9.46 1.31 2.85
C MET A 54 8.12 0.71 3.30
N LEU A 55 7.60 -0.27 2.56
CA LEU A 55 6.39 -1.01 2.95
C LEU A 55 6.59 -1.76 4.27
N PHE A 56 7.78 -2.30 4.52
CA PHE A 56 8.14 -2.93 5.78
C PHE A 56 8.18 -1.94 6.95
N MET A 57 8.61 -0.70 6.74
CA MET A 57 8.47 0.32 7.78
C MET A 57 7.00 0.63 8.07
N VAL A 58 6.18 0.81 7.03
CA VAL A 58 4.75 1.11 7.16
C VAL A 58 4.01 -0.01 7.89
N LEU A 59 4.28 -1.28 7.57
CA LEU A 59 3.63 -2.40 8.25
C LEU A 59 3.99 -2.45 9.74
N CYS A 60 5.25 -2.19 10.11
CA CYS A 60 5.68 -2.17 11.51
C CYS A 60 4.97 -1.07 12.30
N ILE A 61 4.82 0.12 11.71
CA ILE A 61 4.09 1.24 12.32
C ILE A 61 2.62 0.86 12.47
N ALA A 62 1.96 0.42 11.39
CA ALA A 62 0.54 0.07 11.40
C ALA A 62 0.23 -1.07 12.40
N PHE A 63 1.11 -2.07 12.48
CA PHE A 63 0.97 -3.20 13.39
C PHE A 63 1.10 -2.78 14.85
N GLN A 64 2.03 -1.88 15.18
CA GLN A 64 2.18 -1.38 16.54
C GLN A 64 1.01 -0.47 16.95
N SER A 65 0.49 0.34 16.03
CA SER A 65 -0.65 1.23 16.27
C SER A 65 -1.93 0.47 16.67
N ARG A 66 -2.07 -0.84 16.38
CA ARG A 66 -3.26 -1.63 16.73
C ARG A 66 -3.60 -1.69 18.22
N ASN A 67 -2.65 -1.35 19.09
CA ASN A 67 -2.78 -1.42 20.55
C ASN A 67 -3.12 -0.05 21.19
N VAL A 68 -3.48 0.96 20.41
CA VAL A 68 -3.94 2.25 20.94
C VAL A 68 -5.31 2.10 21.61
N GLU A 69 -5.44 2.55 22.86
CA GLU A 69 -6.67 2.40 23.65
C GLU A 69 -7.66 3.55 23.45
N LYS A 70 -7.17 4.79 23.34
CA LYS A 70 -8.01 5.99 23.24
C LYS A 70 -8.75 6.03 21.90
N VAL A 71 -10.07 6.10 21.94
CA VAL A 71 -10.93 6.06 20.75
C VAL A 71 -10.69 7.24 19.81
N ASP A 72 -10.44 8.45 20.33
CA ASP A 72 -10.16 9.61 19.47
C ASP A 72 -8.83 9.47 18.72
N ASP A 73 -7.80 8.91 19.37
CA ASP A 73 -6.52 8.60 18.73
C ASP A 73 -6.69 7.50 17.67
N GLN A 74 -7.50 6.47 17.94
CA GLN A 74 -7.87 5.46 16.94
C GLN A 74 -8.55 6.08 15.71
N LYS A 75 -9.49 7.02 15.93
CA LYS A 75 -10.18 7.74 14.85
C LYS A 75 -9.22 8.58 14.03
N ALA A 76 -8.24 9.24 14.67
CA ALA A 76 -7.21 10.02 13.98
C ALA A 76 -6.29 9.13 13.14
N ILE A 77 -5.82 8.00 13.71
CA ILE A 77 -4.97 7.04 13.01
C ILE A 77 -5.69 6.44 11.80
N LEU A 78 -6.96 6.01 11.94
CA LEU A 78 -7.73 5.47 10.82
C LEU A 78 -7.97 6.50 9.71
N LEU A 79 -8.12 7.78 10.05
CA LEU A 79 -8.18 8.85 9.05
C LEU A 79 -6.84 8.96 8.30
N GLY A 80 -5.72 8.96 9.01
CA GLY A 80 -4.39 8.97 8.41
C GLY A 80 -4.16 7.78 7.47
N VAL A 81 -4.54 6.57 7.89
CA VAL A 81 -4.48 5.37 7.05
C VAL A 81 -5.36 5.51 5.82
N SER A 82 -6.59 6.01 5.98
CA SER A 82 -7.52 6.22 4.86
C SER A 82 -6.97 7.20 3.83
N ILE A 83 -6.47 8.35 4.27
CA ILE A 83 -5.90 9.37 3.38
C ILE A 83 -4.63 8.84 2.71
N GLY A 84 -3.71 8.25 3.47
CA GLY A 84 -2.45 7.72 2.92
C GLY A 84 -2.70 6.66 1.85
N THR A 85 -3.63 5.74 2.09
CA THR A 85 -3.99 4.70 1.11
C THR A 85 -4.75 5.25 -0.09
N ALA A 86 -5.63 6.26 0.09
CA ALA A 86 -6.30 6.93 -1.01
C ALA A 86 -5.31 7.68 -1.94
N VAL A 87 -4.34 8.39 -1.35
CA VAL A 87 -3.30 9.10 -2.11
C VAL A 87 -2.44 8.10 -2.88
N MET A 88 -2.04 6.99 -2.26
CA MET A 88 -1.30 5.93 -2.96
C MET A 88 -2.09 5.34 -4.13
N CYS A 89 -3.40 5.09 -3.96
CA CYS A 89 -4.26 4.63 -5.05
C CYS A 89 -4.27 5.62 -6.23
N ALA A 90 -4.43 6.92 -5.93
CA ALA A 90 -4.41 7.97 -6.94
C ALA A 90 -3.04 8.05 -7.65
N VAL A 91 -1.94 7.95 -6.92
CA VAL A 91 -0.59 7.93 -7.49
C VAL A 91 -0.41 6.75 -8.44
N ILE A 92 -0.85 5.54 -8.07
CA ILE A 92 -0.74 4.37 -8.94
C ILE A 92 -1.54 4.58 -10.23
N ILE A 93 -2.77 5.08 -10.15
CA ILE A 93 -3.62 5.28 -11.33
C ILE A 93 -3.05 6.38 -12.25
N LEU A 94 -2.63 7.51 -11.67
CA LEU A 94 -2.23 8.70 -12.43
C LEU A 94 -0.79 8.63 -12.93
N LEU A 95 0.12 8.07 -12.15
CA LEU A 95 1.56 8.14 -12.39
C LEU A 95 2.21 6.80 -12.74
N GLU A 96 1.68 5.67 -12.27
CA GLU A 96 2.21 4.33 -12.61
C GLU A 96 1.30 3.53 -13.53
N GLY A 97 0.15 4.09 -13.90
CA GLY A 97 -0.92 3.40 -14.61
C GLY A 97 -1.44 4.16 -15.83
N PRO A 98 -2.74 4.03 -16.14
CA PRO A 98 -3.33 4.54 -17.37
C PRO A 98 -3.16 6.04 -17.58
N GLY A 99 -3.00 6.83 -16.52
CA GLY A 99 -2.72 8.27 -16.62
C GLY A 99 -1.45 8.61 -17.40
N ARG A 100 -0.51 7.66 -17.53
CA ARG A 100 0.71 7.77 -18.36
C ARG A 100 0.71 6.82 -19.56
N GLY A 101 -0.42 6.18 -19.88
CA GLY A 101 -0.51 5.15 -20.91
C GLY A 101 0.15 3.82 -20.52
N LEU A 102 0.39 3.60 -19.23
CA LEU A 102 0.96 2.36 -18.70
C LEU A 102 -0.13 1.36 -18.28
N PRO A 103 0.16 0.05 -18.22
CA PRO A 103 -0.75 -0.94 -17.68
C PRO A 103 -1.15 -0.62 -16.23
N LEU A 104 -2.44 -0.83 -15.91
CA LEU A 104 -2.93 -0.63 -14.55
C LEU A 104 -2.40 -1.74 -13.64
N LEU A 105 -1.76 -1.38 -12.54
CA LEU A 105 -1.41 -2.32 -11.49
C LEU A 105 -2.66 -2.67 -10.67
N VAL A 106 -3.50 -3.57 -11.21
CA VAL A 106 -4.81 -3.93 -10.65
C VAL A 106 -4.74 -4.35 -9.18
N PRO A 107 -3.85 -5.27 -8.75
CA PRO A 107 -3.86 -5.71 -7.35
C PRO A 107 -3.49 -4.58 -6.36
N PRO A 108 -2.43 -3.77 -6.59
CA PRO A 108 -2.17 -2.59 -5.75
C PRO A 108 -3.32 -1.57 -5.70
N VAL A 109 -4.00 -1.30 -6.81
CA VAL A 109 -5.11 -0.32 -6.88
C VAL A 109 -6.30 -0.80 -6.05
N ILE A 110 -6.69 -2.06 -6.22
CA ILE A 110 -7.79 -2.66 -5.44
C ILE A 110 -7.44 -2.65 -3.95
N ALA A 111 -6.23 -3.08 -3.59
CA ALA A 111 -5.80 -3.16 -2.20
C ALA A 111 -5.79 -1.77 -1.52
N THR A 112 -5.20 -0.76 -2.17
CA THR A 112 -5.12 0.60 -1.62
C THR A 112 -6.48 1.29 -1.58
N GLY A 113 -7.30 1.16 -2.63
CA GLY A 113 -8.66 1.70 -2.65
C GLY A 113 -9.59 1.05 -1.61
N ALA A 114 -9.55 -0.28 -1.49
CA ALA A 114 -10.34 -0.99 -0.49
C ALA A 114 -9.92 -0.62 0.94
N LEU A 115 -8.61 -0.55 1.22
CA LEU A 115 -8.12 -0.09 2.53
C LEU A 115 -8.55 1.33 2.86
N ALA A 116 -8.55 2.25 1.88
CA ALA A 116 -8.98 3.62 2.09
C ALA A 116 -10.44 3.69 2.55
N ILE A 117 -11.32 2.98 1.83
CA ILE A 117 -12.76 2.93 2.11
C ILE A 117 -13.02 2.23 3.45
N LEU A 118 -12.42 1.06 3.68
CA LEU A 118 -12.61 0.28 4.90
C LEU A 118 -12.09 1.03 6.13
N SER A 119 -10.96 1.73 6.03
CA SER A 119 -10.42 2.54 7.13
C SER A 119 -11.36 3.69 7.49
N PHE A 120 -11.87 4.40 6.47
CA PHE A 120 -12.82 5.50 6.68
C PHE A 120 -14.13 5.01 7.29
N TRP A 121 -14.65 3.89 6.80
CA TRP A 121 -15.87 3.29 7.33
C TRP A 121 -15.67 2.73 8.74
N SER A 122 -14.52 2.12 9.03
CA SER A 122 -14.18 1.67 10.38
C SER A 122 -14.12 2.84 11.35
N ARG A 123 -13.61 4.00 10.92
CA ARG A 123 -13.56 5.23 11.72
C ARG A 123 -14.96 5.73 12.07
N SER A 124 -15.89 5.77 11.12
CA SER A 124 -17.26 6.26 11.36
C SER A 124 -18.09 5.36 12.27
N LYS A 125 -17.64 4.11 12.49
CA LYS A 125 -18.27 3.13 13.39
C LYS A 125 -17.67 3.07 14.79
N LEU A 126 -16.56 3.78 15.05
CA LEU A 126 -16.04 3.92 16.41
C LEU A 126 -16.93 4.91 17.18
N SER A 127 -17.60 4.43 18.23
CA SER A 127 -18.32 5.26 19.20
C SER A 127 -17.32 5.80 20.22
#